data_AF-A0A6I4G6W0-F1
#
_entry.id   AF-A0A6I4G6W0-F1
#
_cell.length_a   1.000
_cell.length_b   1.000
_cell.length_c   1.000
_cell.angle_alpha   90.00
_cell.angle_beta   90.00
_cell.angle_gamma   90.00
#
_symmetry.space_group_name_H-M   'P 1'
#
loop_
_entity.id
_entity.type
_entity.pdbx_description
1 polymer ?
#
loop_
_entity_poly.entity_id
_entity_poly.type
_entity_poly.pdbx_seq_one_letter_code
_entity_poly.pdbx_strand_id
1 'polypeptide(L)'
;MGLDLVVEGCAKAGHEVEWRRLIERVFANDELSDADIARFNEISTPAYENVGAPRVGYDAAADAWIIKAQQAQTSDEIAQTLMQFHGHYVLQLVECDGLPVYSNAGFYDGVDETSFRGSFLEDCTNVISDKMLAEAWEHKLPGAALDYGRALLEAAHAAETSPREKRKSLLSRLSFSKPAATLPLQEQMDIVRAAGQWFMFWGELGHPIRAYF
;
A
#
# COMPACT_ATOMS: atom_id res chain seq x y z
N MET A 1 0.35 -13.86 11.18
CA MET A 1 0.87 -12.70 10.42
C MET A 1 0.22 -12.79 9.05
N GLY A 2 -0.31 -11.68 8.55
CA GLY A 2 -0.99 -11.63 7.25
C GLY A 2 -0.11 -10.95 6.22
N LEU A 3 -0.51 -10.99 4.95
CA LEU A 3 0.18 -10.27 3.89
C LEU A 3 0.01 -8.75 4.05
N ASP A 4 1.12 -8.05 4.23
CA ASP A 4 1.19 -6.60 4.24
C ASP A 4 1.98 -6.11 3.01
N LEU A 5 1.44 -5.15 2.28
CA LEU A 5 2.06 -4.58 1.10
C LEU A 5 2.52 -3.16 1.41
N VAL A 6 3.83 -2.94 1.35
CA VAL A 6 4.47 -1.67 1.66
C VAL A 6 5.06 -1.05 0.40
N VAL A 7 4.88 0.26 0.24
CA VAL A 7 5.44 1.03 -0.88
C VAL A 7 6.86 1.43 -0.51
N GLU A 8 7.83 1.01 -1.32
CA GLU A 8 9.23 1.37 -1.16
C GLU A 8 9.53 2.67 -1.92
N GLY A 9 10.61 3.38 -1.55
CA GLY A 9 10.99 4.62 -2.24
C GLY A 9 11.37 4.40 -3.70
N CYS A 10 10.96 5.30 -4.60
CA CYS A 10 11.30 5.23 -6.03
C CYS A 10 12.64 5.92 -6.33
N ALA A 11 13.25 5.64 -7.49
CA ALA A 11 14.54 6.24 -7.84
C ALA A 11 14.44 7.75 -8.06
N LYS A 12 15.39 8.51 -7.53
CA LYS A 12 15.65 9.88 -7.97
C LYS A 12 16.23 9.88 -9.38
N ALA A 13 15.89 10.90 -10.15
CA ALA A 13 16.34 11.06 -11.54
C ALA A 13 17.88 10.97 -11.65
N GLY A 14 18.37 10.10 -12.53
CA GLY A 14 19.80 9.85 -12.74
C GLY A 14 20.42 8.78 -11.84
N HIS A 15 19.66 8.19 -10.92
CA HIS A 15 20.12 7.13 -10.01
C HIS A 15 19.44 5.78 -10.27
N GLU A 16 18.69 5.63 -11.35
CA GLU A 16 17.80 4.50 -11.60
C GLU A 16 18.54 3.16 -11.61
N VAL A 17 19.73 3.09 -12.22
CA VAL A 17 20.52 1.85 -12.29
C VAL A 17 21.07 1.44 -10.92
N GLU A 18 21.58 2.41 -10.15
CA GLU A 18 22.12 2.17 -8.81
C GLU A 18 21.02 1.77 -7.84
N TRP A 19 19.91 2.54 -7.85
CA TRP A 19 18.71 2.27 -7.09
C TRP A 19 18.16 0.88 -7.39
N ARG A 20 18.09 0.51 -8.68
CA ARG A 20 17.58 -0.79 -9.11
C ARG A 20 18.38 -1.95 -8.50
N ARG A 21 19.71 -1.84 -8.50
CA ARG A 21 20.59 -2.83 -7.88
C ARG A 21 20.32 -2.97 -6.37
N LEU A 22 20.09 -1.86 -5.68
CA LEU A 22 19.87 -1.87 -4.23
C LEU A 22 18.50 -2.46 -3.87
N ILE A 23 17.42 -2.05 -4.55
CA ILE A 23 16.08 -2.60 -4.27
C ILE A 23 15.98 -4.09 -4.59
N GLU A 24 16.67 -4.57 -5.64
CA GLU A 24 16.70 -6.01 -5.94
C GLU A 24 17.38 -6.81 -4.83
N ARG A 25 18.43 -6.26 -4.20
CA ARG A 25 19.05 -6.87 -3.01
C ARG A 25 18.10 -6.88 -1.81
N VAL A 26 17.35 -5.79 -1.59
CA VAL A 26 16.31 -5.73 -0.55
C VAL A 26 15.25 -6.81 -0.78
N PHE A 27 14.80 -7.00 -2.02
CA PHE A 27 13.81 -8.03 -2.38
C PHE A 27 14.37 -9.46 -2.29
N ALA A 28 15.68 -9.63 -2.44
CA ALA A 28 16.36 -10.89 -2.18
C ALA A 28 16.57 -11.16 -0.67
N ASN A 29 16.22 -10.20 0.21
CA ASN A 29 16.54 -10.20 1.63
C ASN A 29 18.05 -10.31 1.91
N ASP A 30 18.87 -9.72 1.04
CA ASP A 30 20.30 -9.59 1.27
C ASP A 30 20.56 -8.63 2.45
N GLU A 31 21.59 -8.92 3.25
CA GLU A 31 22.07 -7.99 4.26
C GLU A 31 22.75 -6.79 3.58
N LEU A 32 22.18 -5.60 3.80
CA LEU A 32 22.76 -4.33 3.35
C LEU A 32 23.64 -3.74 4.44
N SER A 33 24.78 -3.18 4.05
CA SER A 33 25.61 -2.39 4.96
C SER A 33 24.93 -1.07 5.32
N ASP A 34 25.31 -0.45 6.45
CA ASP A 34 24.83 0.89 6.80
C ASP A 34 25.08 1.92 5.69
N ALA A 35 26.19 1.78 4.97
CA ALA A 35 26.52 2.63 3.83
C ALA A 35 25.57 2.39 2.63
N ASP A 36 25.22 1.14 2.35
CA ASP A 36 24.23 0.81 1.31
C ASP A 36 22.84 1.35 1.70
N ILE A 37 22.43 1.21 2.96
CA ILE A 37 21.14 1.72 3.45
C ILE A 37 21.10 3.25 3.36
N ALA A 38 22.14 3.94 3.85
CA ALA A 38 22.23 5.39 3.76
C ALA A 38 22.21 5.86 2.30
N ARG A 39 22.93 5.16 1.42
CA ARG A 39 22.96 5.46 0.00
C ARG A 39 21.61 5.21 -0.66
N PHE A 40 20.94 4.11 -0.32
CA PHE A 40 19.61 3.79 -0.83
C PHE A 40 18.60 4.87 -0.45
N ASN A 41 18.61 5.33 0.80
CA ASN A 41 17.76 6.43 1.27
C ASN A 41 18.10 7.75 0.56
N GLU A 42 19.37 8.04 0.32
CA GLU A 42 19.81 9.26 -0.38
C GLU A 42 19.28 9.32 -1.82
N ILE A 43 19.33 8.20 -2.54
CA ILE A 43 18.94 8.14 -3.96
C ILE A 43 17.47 7.76 -4.19
N SER A 44 16.69 7.59 -3.11
CA SER A 44 15.28 7.27 -3.19
C SER A 44 14.41 8.47 -2.82
N THR A 45 13.23 8.55 -3.43
CA THR A 45 12.14 9.43 -3.03
C THR A 45 11.07 8.58 -2.33
N PRO A 46 10.75 8.86 -1.05
CA PRO A 46 9.76 8.08 -0.31
C PRO A 46 8.34 8.28 -0.83
N ALA A 47 7.47 7.30 -0.59
CA ALA A 47 6.10 7.26 -1.12
C ALA A 47 5.26 8.49 -0.72
N TYR A 48 5.33 8.89 0.55
CA TYR A 48 4.58 10.03 1.08
C TYR A 48 4.92 11.38 0.42
N GLU A 49 6.08 11.51 -0.24
CA GLU A 49 6.44 12.73 -0.98
C GLU A 49 5.71 12.84 -2.32
N ASN A 50 5.39 11.70 -2.95
CA ASN A 50 4.86 11.65 -4.31
C ASN A 50 3.34 11.62 -4.40
N VAL A 51 2.63 11.55 -3.26
CA VAL A 51 1.16 11.64 -3.20
C VAL A 51 0.64 13.08 -3.18
N GLY A 52 1.53 14.07 -3.15
CA GLY A 52 1.16 15.49 -3.12
C GLY A 52 0.53 15.92 -1.79
N ALA A 53 0.93 15.28 -0.69
CA ALA A 53 0.43 15.64 0.64
C ALA A 53 0.92 17.02 1.09
N PRO A 54 0.04 17.84 1.69
CA PRO A 54 0.43 19.13 2.22
C PRO A 54 1.40 18.96 3.39
N ARG A 55 2.30 19.92 3.55
CA ARG A 55 3.43 19.83 4.46
C ARG A 55 3.38 20.93 5.55
N VAL A 56 3.50 20.52 6.81
CA VAL A 56 3.51 21.45 7.94
C VAL A 56 4.68 22.44 7.81
N GLY A 57 4.41 23.73 8.02
CA GLY A 57 5.34 24.84 7.84
C GLY A 57 5.41 25.38 6.41
N TYR A 58 4.76 24.71 5.45
CA TYR A 58 4.73 25.11 4.03
C TYR A 58 3.29 25.37 3.55
N ASP A 59 2.34 24.55 4.00
CA ASP A 59 0.95 24.60 3.58
C ASP A 59 0.01 24.93 4.75
N ALA A 60 -0.81 25.96 4.57
CA ALA A 60 -1.74 26.41 5.61
C ALA A 60 -2.75 25.33 6.06
N ALA A 61 -3.13 24.42 5.15
CA ALA A 61 -4.02 23.31 5.46
C ALA A 61 -3.37 22.28 6.40
N ALA A 62 -2.09 21.96 6.19
CA ALA A 62 -1.33 21.06 7.05
C ALA A 62 -1.11 21.68 8.43
N ASP A 63 -0.78 22.98 8.49
CA ASP A 63 -0.62 23.73 9.75
C ASP A 63 -1.91 23.69 10.58
N ALA A 64 -3.05 24.02 9.95
CA ALA A 64 -4.35 23.98 10.61
C ALA A 64 -4.71 22.57 11.11
N TRP A 65 -4.38 21.55 10.31
CA TRP A 65 -4.61 20.16 10.69
C TRP A 65 -3.80 19.75 11.92
N ILE A 66 -2.49 20.02 11.96
CA ILE A 66 -1.65 19.58 13.08
C ILE A 66 -1.96 20.35 14.36
N ILE A 67 -2.25 21.65 14.27
CA ILE A 67 -2.70 22.46 15.41
C ILE A 67 -3.96 21.85 16.03
N LYS A 68 -4.93 21.45 15.20
CA LYS A 68 -6.16 20.80 15.65
C LYS A 68 -5.88 19.42 16.22
N ALA A 69 -5.04 18.61 15.59
CA ALA A 69 -4.69 17.26 16.02
C ALA A 69 -3.99 17.25 17.39
N GLN A 70 -3.08 18.21 17.62
CA GLN A 70 -2.39 18.39 18.90
C GLN A 70 -3.21 19.20 19.93
N GLN A 71 -4.41 19.66 19.54
CA GLN A 71 -5.30 20.47 20.37
C GLN A 71 -4.64 21.77 20.91
N ALA A 72 -3.64 22.31 20.23
CA ALA A 72 -2.94 23.53 20.65
C ALA A 72 -3.91 24.73 20.65
N GLN A 73 -4.00 25.45 21.78
CA GLN A 73 -4.96 26.55 21.98
C GLN A 73 -4.27 27.90 22.12
N THR A 74 -3.09 27.94 22.73
CA THR A 74 -2.34 29.20 22.96
C THR A 74 -1.37 29.49 21.83
N SER A 75 -0.96 30.75 21.66
CA SER A 75 0.02 31.13 20.64
C SER A 75 1.36 30.41 20.82
N ASP A 76 1.78 30.17 22.07
CA ASP A 76 3.02 29.45 22.37
C ASP A 76 2.91 27.96 22.03
N GLU A 77 1.79 27.30 22.37
CA GLU A 77 1.53 25.90 22.01
C GLU A 77 1.46 25.71 20.49
N ILE A 78 0.83 26.65 19.78
CA ILE A 78 0.75 26.63 18.32
C ILE A 78 2.16 26.75 17.72
N ALA A 79 2.95 27.71 18.18
CA ALA A 79 4.32 27.90 17.69
C ALA A 79 5.19 26.65 17.95
N GLN A 80 5.10 26.06 19.14
CA GLN A 80 5.82 24.82 19.47
C GLN A 80 5.38 23.65 18.59
N THR A 81 4.07 23.50 18.36
CA THR A 81 3.51 22.45 17.50
C THR A 81 4.04 22.58 16.07
N LEU A 82 3.99 23.78 15.49
CA LEU A 82 4.48 24.01 14.13
C LEU A 82 6.00 23.79 14.03
N MET A 83 6.77 24.18 15.05
CA MET A 83 8.21 23.91 15.09
C MET A 83 8.51 22.41 15.18
N GLN A 84 7.81 21.68 16.03
CA GLN A 84 8.04 20.25 16.25
C GLN A 84 7.70 19.42 15.01
N PHE A 85 6.62 19.77 14.31
CA PHE A 85 6.13 19.02 13.15
C PHE A 85 6.57 19.63 11.82
N HIS A 86 7.44 20.64 11.82
CA HIS A 86 7.89 21.30 10.59
C HIS A 86 8.43 20.28 9.58
N GLY A 87 7.86 20.30 8.38
CA GLY A 87 8.23 19.41 7.30
C GLY A 87 7.52 18.05 7.29
N HIS A 88 6.60 17.77 8.22
CA HIS A 88 5.77 16.59 8.24
C HIS A 88 4.73 16.63 7.11
N TYR A 89 4.57 15.52 6.37
CA TYR A 89 3.57 15.34 5.32
C TYR A 89 2.25 14.84 5.94
N VAL A 90 1.15 15.54 5.69
CA VAL A 90 -0.17 15.20 6.25
C VAL A 90 -0.97 14.39 5.24
N LEU A 91 -0.74 13.08 5.23
CA LEU A 91 -1.39 12.13 4.31
C LEU A 91 -2.92 12.13 4.41
N GLN A 92 -3.46 12.38 5.61
CA GLN A 92 -4.92 12.37 5.86
C GLN A 92 -5.67 13.52 5.17
N LEU A 93 -4.97 14.46 4.55
CA LEU A 93 -5.55 15.55 3.76
C LEU A 93 -5.59 15.25 2.25
N VAL A 94 -5.10 14.08 1.81
CA VAL A 94 -5.08 13.67 0.41
C VAL A 94 -6.12 12.57 0.17
N GLU A 95 -6.83 12.68 -0.94
CA GLU A 95 -7.68 11.62 -1.46
C GLU A 95 -7.10 11.13 -2.79
N CYS A 96 -6.54 9.93 -2.80
CA CYS A 96 -5.99 9.30 -4.00
C CYS A 96 -5.94 7.78 -3.84
N ASP A 97 -5.78 7.06 -4.96
CA ASP A 97 -5.67 5.61 -4.99
C ASP A 97 -4.42 5.08 -4.26
N GLY A 98 -3.41 5.94 -4.00
CA GLY A 98 -2.22 5.60 -3.23
C GLY A 98 -2.44 5.53 -1.72
N LEU A 99 -3.57 6.03 -1.21
CA LEU A 99 -3.97 6.00 0.20
C LEU A 99 -5.23 5.13 0.35
N PRO A 100 -5.08 3.80 0.35
CA PRO A 100 -6.23 2.91 0.23
C PRO A 100 -7.02 2.83 1.54
N VAL A 101 -8.33 2.61 1.42
CA VAL A 101 -9.20 2.33 2.57
C VAL A 101 -8.72 1.10 3.36
N TYR A 102 -8.18 0.11 2.66
CA TYR A 102 -7.66 -1.13 3.22
C TYR A 102 -6.17 -1.01 3.58
N SER A 103 -5.80 0.00 4.37
CA SER A 103 -4.41 0.25 4.77
C SER A 103 -3.96 -0.55 6.01
N ASN A 104 -2.64 -0.69 6.18
CA ASN A 104 -2.03 -1.21 7.40
C ASN A 104 -1.66 -0.11 8.41
N ALA A 105 -1.90 1.15 8.07
CA ALA A 105 -1.55 2.29 8.89
C ALA A 105 -2.07 2.17 10.33
N GLY A 106 -1.18 2.47 11.29
CA GLY A 106 -1.52 2.47 12.72
C GLY A 106 -1.61 1.09 13.39
N PHE A 107 -1.34 -0.02 12.68
CA PHE A 107 -1.24 -1.33 13.33
C PHE A 107 0.10 -1.57 14.03
N TYR A 108 1.20 -1.00 13.50
CA TYR A 108 2.53 -1.10 14.07
C TYR A 108 3.47 -0.01 13.52
N ASP A 109 4.61 0.19 14.19
CA ASP A 109 5.59 1.20 13.81
C ASP A 109 6.22 0.91 12.44
N GLY A 110 6.44 1.96 11.64
CA GLY A 110 7.11 1.86 10.34
C GLY A 110 6.19 1.62 9.15
N VAL A 111 4.86 1.63 9.34
CA VAL A 111 3.88 1.53 8.27
C VAL A 111 2.89 2.68 8.33
N ASP A 112 2.80 3.42 7.23
CA ASP A 112 1.94 4.59 7.08
C ASP A 112 0.74 4.30 6.16
N GLU A 113 -0.07 5.34 5.94
CA GLU A 113 -1.30 5.32 5.13
C GLU A 113 -1.08 4.92 3.67
N THR A 114 0.16 4.89 3.17
CA THR A 114 0.45 4.44 1.80
C THR A 114 0.39 2.93 1.63
N SER A 115 0.45 2.17 2.73
CA SER A 115 0.43 0.70 2.71
C SER A 115 -0.94 0.11 2.36
N PHE A 116 -0.94 -1.11 1.86
CA PHE A 116 -2.15 -1.91 1.60
C PHE A 116 -2.12 -3.23 2.38
N ARG A 117 -3.22 -3.56 3.05
CA ARG A 117 -3.42 -4.81 3.77
C ARG A 117 -3.78 -5.94 2.82
N GLY A 118 -2.75 -6.58 2.25
CA GLY A 118 -2.89 -7.64 1.25
C GLY A 118 -3.69 -8.86 1.74
N SER A 119 -3.75 -9.12 3.05
CA SER A 119 -4.52 -10.25 3.62
C SER A 119 -6.01 -10.23 3.26
N PHE A 120 -6.60 -9.06 2.95
CA PHE A 120 -7.99 -8.99 2.50
C PHE A 120 -8.24 -9.71 1.15
N LEU A 121 -7.20 -9.91 0.35
CA LEU A 121 -7.31 -10.65 -0.92
C LEU A 121 -7.59 -12.14 -0.72
N GLU A 122 -7.26 -12.71 0.44
CA GLU A 122 -7.51 -14.13 0.76
C GLU A 122 -9.02 -14.46 0.76
N ASP A 123 -9.86 -13.48 1.10
CA ASP A 123 -11.31 -13.62 1.11
C ASP A 123 -11.95 -13.30 -0.26
N CYS A 124 -11.17 -12.85 -1.24
CA CYS A 124 -11.64 -12.36 -2.55
C CYS A 124 -11.68 -13.43 -3.66
N THR A 125 -11.64 -14.70 -3.28
CA THR A 125 -11.62 -15.88 -4.17
C THR A 125 -12.81 -16.04 -5.14
N ASN A 126 -13.92 -15.33 -4.96
CA ASN A 126 -14.98 -15.27 -5.99
C ASN A 126 -14.63 -14.29 -7.12
N VAL A 127 -13.60 -13.47 -6.94
CA VAL A 127 -13.15 -12.46 -7.90
C VAL A 127 -11.79 -12.87 -8.50
N ILE A 128 -10.81 -13.15 -7.66
CA ILE A 128 -9.44 -13.49 -8.09
C ILE A 128 -9.18 -15.00 -8.06
N SER A 129 -8.21 -15.43 -8.89
CA SER A 129 -7.75 -16.83 -8.89
C SER A 129 -6.76 -17.11 -7.76
N ASP A 130 -6.59 -18.38 -7.40
CA ASP A 130 -5.52 -18.81 -6.50
C ASP A 130 -4.12 -18.40 -7.01
N LYS A 131 -3.94 -18.38 -8.34
CA LYS A 131 -2.69 -17.90 -8.96
C LYS A 131 -2.48 -16.41 -8.70
N MET A 132 -3.50 -15.58 -8.92
CA MET A 132 -3.42 -14.14 -8.63
C MET A 132 -3.20 -13.90 -7.14
N LEU A 133 -3.91 -14.64 -6.27
CA LEU A 133 -3.69 -14.55 -4.84
C LEU A 133 -2.24 -14.90 -4.48
N ALA A 134 -1.66 -15.96 -5.06
CA ALA A 134 -0.27 -16.31 -4.84
C ALA A 134 0.70 -15.20 -5.30
N GLU A 135 0.44 -14.60 -6.46
CA GLU A 135 1.22 -13.46 -6.96
C GLU A 135 1.17 -12.25 -6.01
N ALA A 136 0.13 -12.06 -5.20
CA ALA A 136 0.08 -10.99 -4.20
C ALA A 136 1.21 -11.07 -3.15
N TRP A 137 1.73 -12.27 -2.89
CA TRP A 137 2.80 -12.51 -1.91
C TRP A 137 4.20 -12.27 -2.48
N GLU A 138 4.30 -11.84 -3.74
CA GLU A 138 5.58 -11.54 -4.38
C GLU A 138 5.84 -10.04 -4.39
N HIS A 139 7.08 -9.64 -4.11
CA HIS A 139 7.53 -8.27 -4.32
C HIS A 139 7.36 -7.86 -5.79
N LYS A 140 6.99 -6.61 -6.05
CA LYS A 140 6.74 -6.10 -7.41
C LYS A 140 7.55 -4.86 -7.67
N LEU A 141 8.31 -4.90 -8.75
CA LEU A 141 8.89 -3.70 -9.34
C LEU A 141 7.80 -2.93 -10.10
N PRO A 142 8.01 -1.65 -10.43
CA PRO A 142 6.91 -0.79 -10.91
C PRO A 142 6.14 -1.37 -12.10
N GLY A 143 6.84 -1.88 -13.13
CA GLY A 143 6.18 -2.53 -14.27
C GLY A 143 5.35 -3.76 -13.91
N ALA A 144 5.85 -4.60 -12.99
CA ALA A 144 5.11 -5.77 -12.52
C ALA A 144 3.91 -5.37 -11.62
N ALA A 145 4.03 -4.27 -10.88
CA ALA A 145 2.92 -3.70 -10.13
C ALA A 145 1.79 -3.23 -11.06
N LEU A 146 2.13 -2.55 -12.16
CA LEU A 146 1.16 -2.14 -13.18
C LEU A 146 0.43 -3.34 -13.80
N ASP A 147 1.18 -4.37 -14.21
CA ASP A 147 0.58 -5.54 -14.84
C ASP A 147 -0.34 -6.31 -13.88
N TYR A 148 0.09 -6.44 -12.63
CA TYR A 148 -0.73 -7.07 -11.59
C TYR A 148 -1.97 -6.24 -11.23
N GLY A 149 -1.80 -4.92 -11.08
CA GLY A 149 -2.91 -3.99 -10.81
C GLY A 149 -3.98 -4.05 -11.91
N ARG A 150 -3.56 -4.05 -13.18
CA ARG A 150 -4.47 -4.22 -14.33
C ARG A 150 -5.21 -5.55 -14.28
N ALA A 151 -4.52 -6.65 -13.99
CA ALA A 151 -5.13 -7.97 -13.88
C ALA A 151 -6.18 -8.03 -12.75
N LEU A 152 -5.93 -7.36 -11.61
CA LEU A 152 -6.90 -7.25 -10.52
C LEU A 152 -8.15 -6.47 -10.96
N LEU A 153 -7.98 -5.34 -11.63
CA LEU A 153 -9.10 -4.54 -12.13
C LEU A 153 -9.95 -5.31 -13.15
N GLU A 154 -9.30 -6.01 -14.07
CA GLU A 154 -9.98 -6.88 -15.04
C GLU A 154 -10.77 -8.00 -14.35
N ALA A 155 -10.20 -8.61 -13.31
CA ALA A 155 -10.89 -9.65 -12.52
C ALA A 155 -12.10 -9.09 -11.75
N ALA A 156 -11.96 -7.91 -11.13
CA ALA A 156 -13.06 -7.24 -10.45
C ALA A 156 -14.21 -6.92 -11.43
N HIS A 157 -13.90 -6.42 -12.62
CA HIS A 157 -14.89 -6.15 -13.66
C HIS A 157 -15.56 -7.43 -14.16
N ALA A 158 -14.80 -8.49 -14.44
CA ALA A 158 -15.35 -9.77 -14.91
C ALA A 158 -16.33 -10.39 -13.89
N ALA A 159 -16.05 -10.22 -12.59
CA ALA A 159 -16.88 -10.75 -11.51
C ALA A 159 -18.30 -10.14 -11.43
N GLU A 160 -18.53 -8.96 -12.03
CA GLU A 160 -19.87 -8.35 -12.15
C GLU A 160 -20.86 -9.26 -12.88
N THR A 161 -20.37 -10.01 -13.86
CA THR A 161 -21.21 -10.83 -14.75
C THR A 161 -20.94 -12.33 -14.59
N SER A 162 -19.74 -12.71 -14.18
CA SER A 162 -19.29 -14.10 -14.09
C SER A 162 -18.38 -14.29 -12.87
N PRO A 163 -18.93 -14.18 -11.64
CA PRO A 163 -18.15 -14.44 -10.43
C PRO A 163 -17.64 -15.88 -10.43
N ARG A 164 -16.43 -16.08 -9.92
CA ARG A 164 -15.85 -17.41 -9.80
C ARG A 164 -16.64 -18.21 -8.77
N GLU A 165 -17.05 -19.42 -9.14
CA GLU A 165 -17.59 -20.36 -8.17
C GLU A 165 -16.44 -21.10 -7.48
N LYS A 166 -16.38 -21.05 -6.14
CA LYS A 166 -15.55 -22.02 -5.40
C LYS A 166 -16.07 -23.41 -5.71
N ARG A 167 -15.27 -24.23 -6.40
CA ARG A 167 -15.51 -25.67 -6.47
C ARG A 167 -15.44 -26.22 -5.05
N LYS A 168 -16.59 -26.36 -4.39
CA LYS A 168 -16.72 -27.09 -3.14
C LYS A 168 -16.14 -28.48 -3.38
N SER A 169 -15.04 -28.82 -2.71
CA SER A 169 -14.51 -30.18 -2.78
C SER A 169 -15.58 -31.16 -2.29
N LEU A 170 -15.60 -32.38 -2.83
CA LEU A 170 -16.54 -33.41 -2.39
C LEU A 170 -16.48 -33.64 -0.87
N LEU A 171 -15.32 -33.41 -0.24
CA LEU A 171 -15.11 -33.48 1.21
C LEU A 171 -15.76 -32.32 1.97
N SER A 172 -15.75 -31.10 1.42
CA SER A 172 -16.43 -29.95 2.03
C SER A 172 -17.96 -30.06 2.03
N ARG A 173 -18.52 -30.90 1.13
CA ARG A 173 -19.97 -31.23 1.11
C ARG A 173 -20.37 -32.23 2.19
N LEU A 174 -19.41 -32.97 2.74
CA LEU A 174 -19.60 -33.96 3.81
C LEU A 174 -19.36 -33.37 5.21
N SER A 175 -18.85 -32.14 5.30
CA SER A 175 -18.65 -31.45 6.56
C SER A 175 -19.94 -30.77 7.02
N PHE A 176 -20.34 -31.01 8.28
CA PHE A 176 -21.44 -30.31 8.96
C PHE A 176 -21.01 -28.97 9.60
N SER A 177 -19.75 -28.56 9.40
CA SER A 177 -19.28 -27.24 9.86
C SER A 177 -19.91 -26.14 9.02
N LYS A 178 -20.48 -25.12 9.66
CA LYS A 178 -20.94 -23.89 9.01
C LYS A 178 -19.74 -23.34 8.19
N PRO A 179 -19.82 -23.22 6.85
CA PRO A 179 -18.72 -22.65 6.10
C PRO A 179 -18.42 -21.26 6.66
N ALA A 180 -17.14 -20.91 6.77
CA ALA A 180 -16.74 -19.54 7.10
C ALA A 180 -17.51 -18.59 6.16
N ALA A 181 -18.11 -17.54 6.74
CA ALA A 181 -18.88 -16.60 5.96
C ALA A 181 -17.91 -15.96 4.95
N THR A 182 -18.15 -16.23 3.67
CA THR A 182 -17.42 -15.56 2.59
C THR A 182 -17.95 -14.13 2.53
N LEU A 183 -17.05 -13.16 2.34
CA LEU A 183 -17.45 -11.77 2.15
C LEU A 183 -18.49 -11.69 1.01
N PRO A 184 -19.51 -10.82 1.10
CA PRO A 184 -20.39 -10.53 -0.02
C PRO A 184 -19.60 -10.24 -1.29
N LEU A 185 -20.09 -10.69 -2.45
CA LEU A 185 -19.38 -10.54 -3.73
C LEU A 185 -18.98 -9.08 -4.00
N GLN A 186 -19.88 -8.14 -3.71
CA GLN A 186 -19.61 -6.71 -3.89
C GLN A 186 -18.40 -6.25 -3.06
N GLU A 187 -18.32 -6.69 -1.80
CA GLU A 187 -17.20 -6.33 -0.91
C GLU A 187 -15.88 -6.94 -1.41
N GLN A 188 -15.89 -8.18 -1.90
CA GLN A 188 -14.71 -8.78 -2.55
C GLN A 188 -14.27 -7.97 -3.77
N MET A 189 -15.22 -7.54 -4.61
CA MET A 189 -14.92 -6.73 -5.79
C MET A 189 -14.36 -5.36 -5.43
N ASP A 190 -14.88 -4.73 -4.37
CA ASP A 190 -14.42 -3.42 -3.90
C ASP A 190 -12.99 -3.51 -3.34
N ILE A 191 -12.67 -4.56 -2.57
CA ILE A 191 -11.30 -4.85 -2.12
C ILE A 191 -10.35 -5.03 -3.30
N VAL A 192 -10.71 -5.87 -4.27
CA VAL A 192 -9.85 -6.17 -5.43
C VAL A 192 -9.69 -4.94 -6.31
N ARG A 193 -10.73 -4.13 -6.46
CA ARG A 193 -10.66 -2.87 -7.22
C ARG A 193 -9.73 -1.87 -6.53
N ALA A 194 -9.88 -1.68 -5.22
CA ALA A 194 -9.00 -0.81 -4.45
C ALA A 194 -7.53 -1.27 -4.51
N ALA A 195 -7.27 -2.58 -4.39
CA ALA A 195 -5.93 -3.14 -4.57
C ALA A 195 -5.39 -2.85 -5.99
N GLY A 196 -6.20 -3.11 -7.02
CA GLY A 196 -5.83 -2.87 -8.41
C GLY A 196 -5.47 -1.40 -8.69
N GLN A 197 -6.30 -0.48 -8.20
CA GLN A 197 -6.07 0.98 -8.29
C GLN A 197 -4.78 1.38 -7.56
N TRP A 198 -4.56 0.86 -6.36
CA TRP A 198 -3.36 1.13 -5.57
C TRP A 198 -2.08 0.64 -6.25
N PHE A 199 -2.07 -0.59 -6.78
CA PHE A 199 -0.95 -1.15 -7.54
C PHE A 199 -0.64 -0.31 -8.80
N MET A 200 -1.69 0.12 -9.51
CA MET A 200 -1.56 0.99 -10.68
C MET A 200 -0.95 2.34 -10.29
N PHE A 201 -1.50 3.01 -9.28
CA PHE A 201 -1.06 4.32 -8.82
C PHE A 201 0.43 4.33 -8.47
N TRP A 202 0.88 3.39 -7.63
CA TRP A 202 2.29 3.33 -7.22
C TRP A 202 3.22 2.87 -8.33
N GLY A 203 2.76 1.95 -9.18
CA GLY A 203 3.49 1.52 -10.36
C GLY A 203 3.73 2.67 -11.35
N GLU A 204 2.74 3.54 -11.56
CA GLU A 204 2.85 4.72 -12.45
C GLU A 204 3.82 5.75 -11.91
N LEU A 205 3.86 5.92 -10.58
CA LEU A 205 4.82 6.77 -9.88
C LEU A 205 6.22 6.14 -9.73
N GLY A 206 6.43 4.94 -10.25
CA GLY A 206 7.74 4.27 -10.24
C GLY A 206 8.12 3.64 -8.90
N HIS A 207 7.17 3.49 -7.98
CA HIS A 207 7.43 2.86 -6.69
C HIS A 207 7.32 1.33 -6.77
N PRO A 208 8.30 0.59 -6.22
CA PRO A 208 8.17 -0.83 -6.03
C PRO A 208 7.37 -1.15 -4.77
N ILE A 209 6.81 -2.35 -4.72
CA ILE A 209 5.95 -2.84 -3.66
C ILE A 209 6.58 -4.06 -3.03
N ARG A 210 6.75 -4.00 -1.71
CA ARG A 210 7.30 -5.09 -0.91
C ARG A 210 6.17 -5.81 -0.17
N ALA A 211 6.00 -7.08 -0.47
CA ALA A 211 5.22 -8.01 0.35
C ALA A 211 5.97 -8.39 1.65
N TYR A 212 5.32 -8.22 2.80
CA TYR A 212 5.75 -8.70 4.11
C TYR A 212 4.77 -9.76 4.61
N PHE A 213 5.30 -10.85 5.17
CA PHE A 213 4.53 -12.01 5.63
C PHE A 213 5.26 -12.85 6.67
#